data_AF-A0A3Q9C608-F1
#
_entry.id   AF-A0A3Q9C608-F1
#
_cell.length_a   1.000
_cell.length_b   1.000
_cell.length_c   1.000
_cell.angle_alpha   90.00
_cell.angle_beta   90.00
_cell.angle_gamma   90.00
#
_symmetry.space_group_name_H-M   'P 1'
#
loop_
_entity.id
_entity.type
_entity.pdbx_description
1 polymer ?
#
loop_
_entity_poly.entity_id
_entity_poly.type
_entity_poly.pdbx_seq_one_letter_code
_entity_poly.pdbx_strand_id
1 'polypeptide(L)'
;MRWLMSLGERTRPDEPTYAEDPAPGQARALALVDDFADLFTVLKQWRQEYGEELTAWAVQVEVDDINHLPAELIAHWEEEGAPVRLDTQQGGYVKVSDYRDESVHPSVSARTTTGLALWTTAP
;
A
#
# COMPACT_ATOMS: atom_id res chain seq x y z
N MET A 1 15.90 16.40 -3.72
CA MET A 1 15.19 15.15 -3.37
C MET A 1 13.87 15.53 -2.74
N ARG A 2 12.77 15.02 -3.29
CA ARG A 2 11.39 15.21 -2.80
C ARG A 2 10.73 13.85 -2.58
N TRP A 3 9.57 13.83 -1.94
CA TRP A 3 8.76 12.63 -1.80
C TRP A 3 7.52 12.71 -2.68
N LEU A 4 7.36 11.71 -3.55
CA LEU A 4 6.15 11.49 -4.33
C LEU A 4 5.29 10.45 -3.61
N MET A 5 4.00 10.71 -3.48
CA MET A 5 3.04 9.81 -2.85
C MET A 5 1.80 9.62 -3.72
N SER A 6 1.39 8.37 -3.91
CA SER A 6 0.14 8.00 -4.57
C SER A 6 -0.89 7.46 -3.58
N LEU A 7 -2.15 7.81 -3.79
CA LEU A 7 -3.26 7.25 -3.04
C LEU A 7 -3.67 5.91 -3.65
N GLY A 8 -3.53 4.83 -2.87
CA GLY A 8 -4.03 3.51 -3.20
C GLY A 8 -5.53 3.38 -2.98
N GLU A 9 -6.21 2.66 -3.86
CA GLU A 9 -7.59 2.26 -3.67
C GLU A 9 -7.67 0.84 -3.09
N ARG A 10 -8.57 0.62 -2.13
CA ARG A 10 -8.91 -0.73 -1.65
C ARG A 10 -9.75 -1.41 -2.72
N THR A 11 -9.11 -2.19 -3.58
CA THR A 11 -9.82 -2.87 -4.69
C THR A 11 -10.27 -4.28 -4.36
N ARG A 12 -9.84 -4.84 -3.23
CA ARG A 12 -10.24 -6.18 -2.77
C ARG A 12 -11.07 -6.11 -1.48
N PRO A 13 -12.39 -6.29 -1.56
CA PRO A 13 -13.23 -6.32 -0.37
C PRO A 13 -12.99 -7.56 0.51
N ASP A 14 -12.42 -8.62 -0.07
CA ASP A 14 -12.05 -9.88 0.59
C ASP A 14 -10.68 -9.82 1.29
N GLU A 15 -9.82 -8.88 0.92
CA GLU A 15 -8.53 -8.63 1.56
C GLU A 15 -8.53 -7.23 2.20
N PRO A 16 -8.95 -7.08 3.47
CA PRO A 16 -9.18 -5.77 4.08
C PRO A 16 -7.91 -4.91 4.21
N THR A 17 -6.74 -5.53 4.09
CA THR A 17 -5.43 -4.87 4.12
C THR A 17 -4.80 -4.70 2.73
N TYR A 18 -5.44 -5.20 1.67
CA TYR A 18 -4.93 -5.00 0.32
C TYR A 18 -5.36 -3.64 -0.20
N ALA A 19 -4.38 -2.83 -0.59
CA ALA A 19 -4.59 -1.64 -1.39
C ALA A 19 -3.70 -1.76 -2.62
N GLU A 20 -4.20 -1.31 -3.76
CA GLU A 20 -3.35 -1.20 -4.95
C GLU A 20 -2.27 -0.17 -4.70
N ASP A 21 -1.09 -0.39 -5.28
CA ASP A 21 -0.02 0.58 -5.44
C ASP A 21 -0.11 1.18 -6.84
N PRO A 22 -0.99 2.16 -7.07
CA PRO A 22 -1.17 2.72 -8.39
C PRO A 22 0.06 3.54 -8.73
N ALA A 23 0.59 3.27 -9.93
CA ALA A 23 1.55 4.15 -10.54
C ALA A 23 0.97 5.57 -10.68
N PRO A 24 1.81 6.62 -10.71
CA PRO A 24 1.30 7.98 -10.62
C PRO A 24 0.24 8.36 -11.66
N GLY A 25 0.35 7.85 -12.89
CA GLY A 25 -0.64 8.11 -13.94
C GLY A 25 -2.02 7.44 -13.73
N GLN A 26 -2.13 6.51 -12.80
CA GLN A 26 -3.34 5.74 -12.49
C GLN A 26 -3.91 6.09 -11.11
N ALA A 27 -3.13 6.79 -10.28
CA ALA A 27 -3.51 7.13 -8.93
C ALA A 27 -4.67 8.12 -8.89
N ARG A 28 -5.61 7.88 -7.97
CA ARG A 28 -6.73 8.81 -7.74
C ARG A 28 -6.28 10.18 -7.23
N ALA A 29 -5.23 10.20 -6.43
CA ALA A 29 -4.62 11.41 -5.91
C ALA A 29 -3.10 11.24 -5.83
N LEU A 30 -2.39 12.35 -6.01
CA LEU A 30 -0.94 12.44 -5.96
C LEU A 30 -0.50 13.61 -5.10
N ALA A 31 0.63 13.46 -4.43
CA ALA A 31 1.29 14.55 -3.73
C ALA A 31 2.80 14.51 -3.95
N LEU A 32 3.40 15.69 -4.09
CA LEU A 32 4.84 15.90 -4.15
C LEU A 32 5.20 16.87 -3.03
N VAL A 33 6.03 16.43 -2.09
CA VAL A 33 6.41 17.21 -0.91
C VAL A 33 7.92 17.24 -0.72
N ASP A 34 8.42 18.24 0.00
CA ASP A 34 9.86 18.39 0.20
C ASP A 34 10.41 17.41 1.25
N ASP A 35 9.67 17.20 2.35
CA ASP A 35 10.09 16.32 3.46
C ASP A 35 9.15 15.12 3.65
N PHE A 36 9.68 14.01 4.17
CA PHE A 36 8.87 12.84 4.52
C PHE A 36 7.77 13.17 5.54
N ALA A 37 8.04 14.06 6.49
CA ALA A 37 7.07 14.48 7.51
C ALA A 37 5.84 15.18 6.90
N ASP A 38 5.98 15.82 5.74
CA ASP A 38 4.88 16.51 5.07
C ASP A 38 3.85 15.54 4.50
N LEU A 39 4.24 14.28 4.25
CA LEU A 39 3.33 13.21 3.82
C LEU A 39 2.19 12.99 4.83
N PHE A 40 2.47 13.12 6.14
CA PHE A 40 1.44 12.98 7.16
C PHE A 40 0.41 14.11 7.13
N THR A 41 0.83 15.31 6.74
CA THR A 41 -0.08 16.45 6.55
C THR A 41 -1.01 16.20 5.37
N VAL A 42 -0.46 15.71 4.25
CA VAL A 42 -1.24 15.31 3.07
C VAL A 42 -2.22 14.18 3.42
N LEU A 43 -1.76 13.13 4.09
CA LEU A 43 -2.61 12.02 4.53
C LEU A 43 -3.77 12.50 5.41
N LYS A 44 -3.51 13.43 6.32
CA LYS A 44 -4.58 14.01 7.16
C LYS A 44 -5.63 14.72 6.32
N GLN A 45 -5.25 15.44 5.28
CA GLN A 45 -6.19 16.09 4.36
C GLN A 45 -6.97 15.05 3.55
N TRP A 46 -6.29 14.07 2.95
CA TRP A 46 -6.91 12.99 2.21
C TRP A 46 -7.91 12.20 3.05
N ARG A 47 -7.64 11.97 4.34
CA ARG A 47 -8.60 11.31 5.24
C ARG A 47 -9.93 12.05 5.37
N GLN A 48 -9.90 13.37 5.32
CA GLN A 48 -11.11 14.19 5.39
C GLN A 48 -11.92 14.13 4.09
N GLU A 49 -11.23 13.93 2.96
CA GLU A 49 -11.84 13.93 1.63
C GLU A 49 -12.30 12.54 1.17
N TYR A 50 -11.49 11.51 1.45
CA TYR A 50 -11.65 10.16 0.89
C TYR A 50 -12.05 9.10 1.93
N GLY A 51 -12.02 9.43 3.23
CA GLY A 51 -12.44 8.54 4.32
C GLY A 51 -11.32 8.23 5.32
N GLU A 52 -11.68 7.68 6.48
CA GLU A 52 -10.74 7.56 7.60
C GLU A 52 -9.63 6.52 7.40
N GLU A 53 -9.91 5.50 6.57
CA GLU A 53 -9.02 4.38 6.29
C GLU A 53 -8.56 4.43 4.83
N LEU A 54 -7.29 4.78 4.64
CA LEU A 54 -6.64 4.97 3.35
C LEU A 54 -5.30 4.27 3.38
N THR A 55 -4.83 3.86 2.21
CA THR A 55 -3.44 3.44 2.01
C THR A 55 -2.80 4.36 0.99
N ALA A 56 -1.60 4.84 1.28
CA ALA A 56 -0.80 5.59 0.33
C ALA A 56 0.59 4.96 0.19
N TRP A 57 1.20 5.20 -0.97
CA TRP A 57 2.48 4.63 -1.35
C TRP A 57 3.43 5.75 -1.70
N ALA A 58 4.65 5.72 -1.18
CA ALA A 58 5.58 6.83 -1.30
C ALA A 58 7.01 6.38 -1.66
N VAL A 59 7.68 7.22 -2.44
CA VAL A 59 9.08 7.05 -2.82
C VAL A 59 9.78 8.40 -2.90
N GLN A 60 11.09 8.41 -2.65
CA GLN A 60 11.92 9.59 -2.85
C GLN A 60 12.27 9.74 -4.33
N VAL A 61 12.13 10.95 -4.86
CA VAL A 61 12.31 11.26 -6.29
C VAL A 61 13.14 12.52 -6.52
N GLU A 62 13.77 12.60 -7.68
CA GLU A 62 14.43 13.80 -8.22
C GLU A 62 13.49 14.50 -9.21
N VAL A 63 12.34 14.96 -8.72
CA VAL A 63 11.33 15.65 -9.54
C VAL A 63 10.84 16.91 -8.84
N ASP A 64 10.71 17.99 -9.60
CA ASP A 64 10.29 19.30 -9.11
C ASP A 64 8.85 19.68 -9.49
N ASP A 65 8.23 18.97 -10.43
CA ASP A 65 6.86 19.22 -10.90
C ASP A 65 6.06 17.92 -10.99
N ILE A 66 5.00 17.85 -10.19
CA ILE A 66 4.09 16.70 -10.14
C ILE A 66 3.28 16.53 -11.44
N ASN A 67 3.12 17.57 -12.24
CA ASN A 67 2.36 17.52 -13.49
C ASN A 67 3.20 16.96 -14.66
N HIS A 68 4.52 16.85 -14.48
CA HIS A 68 5.46 16.43 -15.52
C HIS A 68 6.43 15.38 -14.97
N LEU A 69 5.89 14.26 -14.50
CA LEU A 69 6.71 13.14 -14.02
C LEU A 69 7.44 12.45 -15.19
N PRO A 70 8.74 12.12 -15.05
CA PRO A 70 9.48 11.37 -16.06
C PRO A 70 8.86 10.00 -16.34
N ALA A 71 8.83 9.58 -17.61
CA ALA A 71 8.30 8.25 -17.98
C ALA A 71 9.07 7.10 -17.33
N GLU A 72 10.39 7.25 -17.15
CA GLU A 72 11.24 6.27 -16.48
C GLU A 72 10.86 6.09 -15.01
N LEU A 73 10.46 7.17 -14.33
CA LEU A 73 9.96 7.10 -12.95
C LEU A 73 8.67 6.28 -12.87
N ILE A 74 7.74 6.53 -13.79
CA ILE A 74 6.46 5.83 -13.84
C ILE A 74 6.69 4.34 -14.12
N ALA A 75 7.53 4.01 -15.11
CA ALA A 75 7.86 2.63 -15.43
C ALA A 75 8.51 1.89 -14.26
N HIS A 76 9.47 2.53 -13.59
CA HIS A 76 10.12 1.94 -12.40
C HIS A 76 9.12 1.72 -11.26
N TRP A 77 8.19 2.65 -11.05
CA TRP A 77 7.11 2.47 -10.08
C TRP A 77 6.21 1.28 -10.44
N GLU A 78 5.80 1.15 -11.70
CA GLU A 78 4.98 0.01 -12.16
C GLU A 78 5.68 -1.34 -12.00
N GLU A 79 7.02 -1.36 -12.15
CA GLU A 79 7.81 -2.59 -12.06
C GLU A 79 8.14 -2.99 -10.61
N GLU A 80 8.51 -2.03 -9.76
CA GLU A 80 9.05 -2.31 -8.41
C GLU A 80 8.11 -1.91 -7.27
N GLY A 81 7.11 -1.08 -7.55
CA GLY A 81 6.25 -0.45 -6.54
C GLY A 81 6.97 0.62 -5.73
N ALA A 82 6.20 1.38 -4.95
CA ALA A 82 6.74 2.32 -3.99
C ALA A 82 7.20 1.58 -2.72
N PRO A 83 8.42 1.86 -2.23
CA PRO A 83 8.98 1.15 -1.09
C PRO A 83 8.27 1.49 0.22
N VAL A 84 7.65 2.68 0.37
CA VAL A 84 7.01 3.08 1.62
C VAL A 84 5.50 2.98 1.51
N ARG A 85 4.90 2.16 2.38
CA ARG A 85 3.46 2.03 2.57
C ARG A 85 3.01 2.81 3.81
N LEU A 86 1.94 3.58 3.67
CA LEU A 86 1.35 4.41 4.71
C LEU A 86 -0.13 4.05 4.87
N ASP A 87 -0.51 3.37 5.95
CA ASP A 87 -1.91 3.02 6.22
C ASP A 87 -2.49 3.91 7.32
N THR A 88 -3.60 4.58 7.04
CA THR A 88 -4.37 5.29 8.06
C THR A 88 -5.34 4.32 8.72
N GLN A 89 -5.36 4.30 10.05
CA GLN A 89 -6.19 3.41 10.85
C GLN A 89 -7.21 4.19 11.67
N GLN A 90 -8.28 3.50 12.09
CA GLN A 90 -9.22 4.04 13.06
C GLN A 90 -8.49 4.53 14.31
N GLY A 91 -8.97 5.64 14.88
CA GLY A 91 -8.30 6.33 16.00
C GLY A 91 -7.17 7.28 15.60
N GLY A 92 -6.87 7.39 14.29
CA GLY A 92 -5.97 8.42 13.76
C GLY A 92 -4.49 8.04 13.73
N TYR A 93 -4.18 6.76 13.95
CA TYR A 93 -2.83 6.23 13.79
C TYR A 93 -2.46 6.09 12.31
N VAL A 94 -1.17 6.23 12.01
CA VAL A 94 -0.59 5.91 10.71
C VAL A 94 0.45 4.81 10.90
N LYS A 95 0.24 3.66 10.25
CA LYS A 95 1.26 2.61 10.16
C LYS A 95 2.16 2.93 8.97
N VAL A 96 3.46 2.85 9.19
CA VAL A 96 4.48 3.00 8.13
C VAL A 96 5.21 1.67 8.01
N SER A 97 5.29 1.10 6.81
CA SER A 97 6.02 -0.14 6.53
C SER A 97 6.79 -0.06 5.22
N ASP A 98 7.87 -0.85 5.10
CA ASP A 98 8.47 -1.14 3.79
C ASP A 98 7.58 -2.17 3.08
N TYR A 99 7.11 -1.86 1.88
CA TYR A 99 6.28 -2.76 1.09
C TYR A 99 6.97 -4.10 0.81
N ARG A 100 8.29 -4.05 0.59
CA ARG A 100 9.09 -5.24 0.24
C ARG A 100 9.21 -6.19 1.43
N ASP A 101 9.09 -5.68 2.65
CA ASP A 101 9.08 -6.46 3.89
C ASP A 101 7.73 -7.16 4.17
N GLU A 102 6.66 -6.85 3.42
CA GLU A 102 5.38 -7.58 3.54
C GLU A 102 5.37 -8.92 2.76
N SER A 103 6.54 -9.34 2.25
CA SER A 103 6.71 -10.68 1.67
C SER A 103 6.68 -11.78 2.73
N VAL A 104 5.53 -12.48 2.77
CA VAL A 104 5.24 -13.81 3.33
C VAL A 104 4.90 -13.88 4.83
N HIS A 105 3.64 -13.64 5.17
CA HIS A 105 2.99 -14.46 6.20
C HIS A 105 2.47 -15.76 5.56
N PRO A 106 2.93 -16.96 5.96
CA PRO A 106 2.37 -18.22 5.50
C PRO A 106 1.02 -18.45 6.19
N SER A 107 -0.03 -17.81 5.68
CA SER A 107 -1.39 -18.06 6.13
C SER A 107 -1.91 -19.35 5.49
N VAL A 108 -1.83 -20.43 6.27
CA VAL A 108 -2.69 -21.62 6.21
C VAL A 108 -2.60 -22.45 4.92
N SER A 109 -1.72 -23.46 4.93
CA SER A 109 -1.91 -24.67 4.11
C SER A 109 -3.16 -25.41 4.60
N ALA A 110 -4.35 -24.95 4.22
CA ALA A 110 -5.53 -25.78 4.18
C ALA A 110 -5.47 -26.58 2.87
N ARG A 111 -4.53 -27.54 2.81
CA ARG A 111 -4.71 -28.69 1.93
C ARG A 111 -5.86 -29.51 2.50
N THR A 112 -7.07 -29.19 2.06
CA THR A 112 -8.17 -30.14 2.06
C THR A 112 -7.83 -31.19 1.01
N THR A 113 -6.96 -32.14 1.37
CA THR A 113 -6.85 -33.39 0.62
C THR A 113 -7.96 -34.29 1.13
N THR A 114 -8.98 -34.41 0.29
CA THR A 114 -9.96 -35.49 0.28
C THR A 114 -9.26 -36.83 0.51
N GLY A 115 -9.56 -37.52 1.62
CA GLY A 115 -9.19 -38.93 1.79
C GLY A 115 -8.81 -39.37 3.21
N LEU A 116 -9.82 -39.85 3.95
CA LEU A 116 -9.76 -40.87 5.03
C LEU A 116 -8.69 -40.73 6.13
N ALA A 117 -9.12 -40.27 7.31
CA ALA A 117 -8.53 -40.70 8.57
C ALA A 117 -9.45 -41.76 9.20
N LEU A 118 -8.99 -43.01 9.24
CA LEU A 118 -9.58 -44.10 10.03
C LEU A 118 -9.35 -43.81 11.51
N TRP A 119 -10.43 -43.60 12.27
CA TRP A 119 -10.38 -43.52 13.73
C TRP A 119 -10.46 -44.95 14.29
N THR A 120 -9.40 -45.43 14.91
CA THR A 120 -9.45 -46.57 15.83
C THR A 120 -9.44 -46.04 17.26
N THR A 121 -10.58 -46.18 17.95
CA THR A 121 -10.66 -46.05 19.41
C THR A 121 -10.26 -47.39 20.04
N ALA A 122 -9.27 -47.37 20.93
CA ALA A 122 -8.92 -48.50 21.78
C ALA A 122 -9.90 -48.58 22.98
N PRO A 123 -10.17 -49.79 23.52
CA PRO A 123 -10.96 -49.96 24.74
C PRO A 123 -10.24 -49.49 26.00
#